data_AF-A0A968PB01-F1
#
_entry.id   AF-A0A968PB01-F1
#
_cell.length_a   1.000
_cell.length_b   1.000
_cell.length_c   1.000
_cell.angle_alpha   90.00
_cell.angle_beta   90.00
_cell.angle_gamma   90.00
#
_symmetry.space_group_name_H-M   'P 1'
#
loop_
_entity.id
_entity.type
_entity.pdbx_description
1 polymer ?
#
loop_
_entity_poly.entity_id
_entity_poly.type
_entity_poly.pdbx_seq_one_letter_code
_entity_poly.pdbx_strand_id
1 'polypeptide(L)'
;MIRALQLARRGDGYRVMAAAGALLPADIPAAGKDRDKVIEQTLRQVLDQGEFFGKQVVSCLPAHLVQYKNLRLPRMPREELTAAVEWEARDRLQLGNDQAVVQFLMLVKCVRVMKSVRK
;
A
#
# COMPACT_ATOMS: atom_id res chain seq x y z
N MET A 1 14.39 -4.73 -6.97
CA MET A 1 14.46 -3.46 -7.71
C MET A 1 13.67 -2.41 -6.95
N ILE A 2 14.26 -1.23 -6.74
CA ILE A 2 13.58 -0.04 -6.21
C ILE A 2 13.22 0.86 -7.40
N ARG A 3 12.02 1.44 -7.38
CA ARG A 3 11.53 2.38 -8.39
C ARG A 3 10.95 3.59 -7.69
N ALA A 4 11.27 4.78 -8.18
CA ALA A 4 10.74 6.05 -7.71
C ALA A 4 10.20 6.85 -8.89
N LEU A 5 9.06 7.50 -8.68
CA LEU A 5 8.38 8.30 -9.68
C LEU A 5 7.80 9.55 -9.02
N GLN A 6 8.00 10.70 -9.64
CA GLN A 6 7.41 11.95 -9.21
C GLN A 6 6.55 12.55 -10.30
N LEU A 7 5.34 12.92 -9.93
CA LEU A 7 4.34 13.48 -10.80
C LEU A 7 3.97 14.89 -10.35
N ALA A 8 3.79 15.80 -11.29
CA ALA A 8 3.14 17.08 -11.07
C ALA A 8 1.79 17.09 -11.78
N ARG A 9 0.75 17.55 -11.07
CA ARG A 9 -0.56 17.78 -11.68
C ARG A 9 -0.53 19.07 -12.50
N ARG A 10 -0.99 19.03 -13.74
CA ARG A 10 -1.07 20.18 -14.66
C ARG A 10 -2.45 20.17 -15.31
N GLY A 11 -3.34 21.07 -14.87
CA GLY A 11 -4.76 21.04 -15.27
C GLY A 11 -5.41 19.70 -14.92
N ASP A 12 -5.96 19.04 -15.93
CA ASP A 12 -6.59 17.71 -15.81
C ASP A 12 -5.63 16.54 -15.98
N GLY A 13 -4.34 16.81 -16.28
CA GLY A 13 -3.34 15.79 -16.55
C GLY A 13 -2.26 15.68 -15.47
N TYR A 14 -1.40 14.68 -15.66
CA TYR A 14 -0.17 14.48 -14.89
C TYR A 14 1.03 14.56 -15.81
N ARG A 15 2.12 15.14 -15.30
CA ARG A 15 3.43 15.18 -15.96
C ARG A 15 4.44 14.47 -15.07
N VAL A 16 5.25 13.60 -15.66
CA VAL A 16 6.42 13.03 -14.99
C VAL A 16 7.46 14.12 -14.83
N MET A 17 7.87 14.36 -13.59
CA MET A 17 8.91 15.33 -13.23
C MET A 17 10.27 14.65 -13.06
N ALA A 18 10.26 13.48 -12.43
CA ALA A 18 11.44 12.70 -12.13
C ALA A 18 11.08 11.21 -12.12
N ALA A 19 11.99 10.37 -12.59
CA ALA A 19 11.86 8.92 -12.56
C ALA A 19 13.24 8.29 -12.45
N ALA A 20 13.39 7.35 -11.52
CA ALA A 20 14.63 6.62 -11.34
C ALA A 20 14.36 5.22 -10.78
N GLY A 21 15.32 4.33 -10.94
CA GLY A 21 15.23 3.00 -10.37
C GLY A 21 16.60 2.34 -10.30
N ALA A 22 16.74 1.44 -9.34
CA ALA A 22 17.97 0.68 -9.13
C ALA A 22 17.63 -0.77 -8.84
N LEU A 23 18.51 -1.66 -9.30
CA LEU A 23 18.47 -3.05 -8.89
C LEU A 23 19.01 -3.15 -7.46
N LEU A 24 18.42 -4.06 -6.69
CA LEU A 24 19.05 -4.47 -5.44
C LEU A 24 20.10 -5.52 -5.80
N PRO A 25 21.22 -5.62 -5.06
CA PRO A 25 22.17 -6.70 -5.22
C PRO A 25 21.49 -8.08 -5.15
N ALA A 26 22.08 -9.12 -5.71
CA ALA A 26 21.47 -10.45 -5.70
C ALA A 26 21.64 -11.18 -4.36
N ASP A 27 22.65 -10.76 -3.57
CA ASP A 27 23.14 -11.39 -2.35
C ASP A 27 22.59 -10.73 -1.06
N ILE A 28 21.61 -9.83 -1.18
CA ILE A 28 21.03 -9.14 -0.02
C ILE A 28 20.27 -10.15 0.87
N PRO A 29 20.40 -10.05 2.21
CA PRO A 29 19.66 -10.91 3.13
C PRO A 29 18.14 -10.82 2.94
N ALA A 30 17.42 -11.90 3.27
CA ALA A 30 15.96 -11.95 3.16
C ALA A 30 15.24 -11.01 4.16
N ALA A 31 15.83 -10.78 5.34
CA ALA A 31 15.30 -9.92 6.39
C ALA A 31 16.41 -9.38 7.31
N GLY A 32 16.08 -8.41 8.15
CA GLY A 32 16.95 -7.89 9.21
C GLY A 32 17.67 -6.59 8.88
N LYS A 33 18.43 -6.08 9.86
CA LYS A 33 19.04 -4.74 9.80
C LYS A 33 19.98 -4.53 8.62
N ASP A 34 20.72 -5.56 8.19
CA ASP A 34 21.66 -5.43 7.09
C ASP A 34 20.95 -5.33 5.74
N ARG A 35 19.81 -6.02 5.59
CA ARG A 35 18.90 -5.82 4.45
C ARG A 35 18.40 -4.38 4.41
N ASP A 36 17.97 -3.85 5.55
CA ASP A 36 17.41 -2.51 5.65
C ASP A 36 18.45 -1.44 5.28
N LYS A 37 19.71 -1.62 5.69
CA LYS A 37 20.83 -0.74 5.29
C LYS A 37 21.04 -0.73 3.77
N VAL A 38 21.05 -1.90 3.13
CA VAL A 38 21.22 -2.01 1.66
C VAL A 38 20.08 -1.30 0.93
N ILE A 39 18.84 -1.48 1.41
CA ILE A 39 17.66 -0.82 0.85
C ILE A 39 17.75 0.69 1.05
N GLU A 40 18.12 1.15 2.24
CA GLU A 40 18.29 2.57 2.54
C GLU A 40 19.33 3.22 1.62
N GLN A 41 20.50 2.59 1.48
CA GLN A 41 21.57 3.08 0.60
C GLN A 41 21.13 3.14 -0.86
N THR A 42 20.48 2.08 -1.35
CA THR A 42 19.98 2.01 -2.72
C THR A 42 18.86 3.05 -2.95
N LEU A 43 17.99 3.27 -1.97
CA LEU A 43 16.94 4.28 -2.05
C LEU A 43 17.53 5.69 -2.10
N ARG A 44 18.53 5.99 -1.25
CA ARG A 44 19.26 7.27 -1.28
C ARG A 44 19.88 7.51 -2.65
N GLN A 45 20.57 6.51 -3.20
CA GLN A 45 21.13 6.60 -4.55
C GLN A 45 20.06 6.91 -5.61
N VAL A 46 18.92 6.23 -5.58
CA VAL A 46 17.81 6.48 -6.52
C VAL A 46 17.28 7.91 -6.39
N LEU A 47 17.12 8.41 -5.16
CA LEU A 47 16.63 9.75 -4.90
C LEU A 47 17.63 10.84 -5.29
N ASP A 48 18.93 10.62 -5.07
CA ASP A 48 19.98 11.57 -5.44
C ASP A 48 20.19 11.63 -6.96
N GLN A 49 19.99 10.51 -7.67
CA GLN A 49 20.13 10.44 -9.13
C GLN A 49 18.95 11.04 -9.89
N GLY A 50 17.73 10.94 -9.36
CA GLY A 50 16.52 11.25 -10.14
C GLY A 50 16.05 12.70 -10.09
N GLU A 51 16.83 13.64 -9.52
CA GLU A 51 16.44 15.06 -9.39
C GLU A 51 15.05 15.26 -8.72
N PHE A 52 14.72 14.41 -7.74
CA PHE A 52 13.44 14.47 -7.04
C PHE A 52 13.34 15.74 -6.16
N PHE A 53 12.14 16.32 -6.08
CA PHE A 53 11.85 17.45 -5.19
C PHE A 53 10.82 17.07 -4.11
N GLY A 54 11.18 17.26 -2.83
CA GLY A 54 10.27 17.01 -1.70
C GLY A 54 10.81 15.97 -0.72
N LYS A 55 10.17 15.91 0.46
CA LYS A 55 10.57 15.02 1.57
C LYS A 55 9.46 14.03 1.97
N GLN A 56 8.38 14.00 1.20
CA GLN A 56 7.23 13.12 1.43
C GLN A 56 7.15 12.11 0.30
N VAL A 57 6.94 10.85 0.67
CA VAL A 57 6.85 9.73 -0.26
C VAL A 57 5.62 8.91 0.07
N VAL A 58 4.96 8.39 -0.97
CA VAL A 58 3.94 7.36 -0.83
C VAL A 58 4.58 6.04 -1.23
N SER A 59 4.54 5.06 -0.33
CA SER A 59 5.05 3.72 -0.55
C SER A 59 3.95 2.69 -0.30
N CYS A 60 4.18 1.45 -0.72
CA CYS A 60 3.26 0.34 -0.53
C CYS A 60 3.91 -0.80 0.25
N LEU A 61 3.12 -1.48 1.06
CA LEU A 61 3.51 -2.75 1.65
C LEU A 61 3.55 -3.85 0.58
N PRO A 62 4.43 -4.86 0.72
CA PRO A 62 4.38 -6.06 -0.09
C PRO A 62 3.02 -6.74 -0.04
N ALA A 63 2.53 -7.22 -1.18
CA ALA A 63 1.19 -7.82 -1.29
C ALA A 63 0.97 -9.01 -0.34
N HIS A 64 2.01 -9.81 -0.06
CA HIS A 64 1.90 -10.95 0.85
C HIS A 64 1.81 -10.57 2.33
N LEU A 65 2.12 -9.32 2.70
CA LEU A 65 1.96 -8.80 4.06
C LEU A 65 0.60 -8.11 4.27
N VAL A 66 -0.19 -7.95 3.21
CA VAL A 66 -1.49 -7.26 3.27
C VAL A 66 -2.60 -8.28 3.05
N GLN A 67 -3.49 -8.40 4.03
CA GLN A 67 -4.74 -9.13 3.87
C GLN A 67 -5.90 -8.13 3.74
N TYR A 68 -6.84 -8.41 2.84
CA TYR A 68 -8.03 -7.58 2.68
C TYR A 68 -9.28 -8.44 2.46
N LYS A 69 -10.40 -8.02 3.04
CA LYS A 69 -11.72 -8.63 2.82
C LYS A 69 -12.80 -7.54 2.79
N ASN A 70 -13.83 -7.78 2.01
CA ASN A 70 -15.02 -6.94 2.01
C ASN A 70 -15.95 -7.38 3.15
N LEU A 71 -16.34 -6.42 3.99
CA LEU A 71 -17.28 -6.63 5.09
C LEU A 71 -18.59 -5.91 4.81
N ARG A 72 -19.71 -6.53 5.19
CA ARG A 72 -21.03 -5.89 5.17
C ARG A 72 -21.43 -5.64 6.61
N LEU A 73 -21.50 -4.37 6.97
CA LEU A 73 -21.91 -3.92 8.29
C LEU A 73 -23.22 -3.13 8.18
N PRO A 74 -24.08 -3.18 9.20
CA PRO A 74 -25.25 -2.33 9.26
C PRO A 74 -24.85 -0.85 9.36
N ARG A 75 -25.78 0.05 9.08
CA ARG A 75 -25.54 1.49 9.27
C ARG A 75 -25.42 1.77 10.77
N MET A 76 -24.31 2.39 11.16
CA MET A 76 -24.01 2.75 12.54
C MET A 76 -23.16 4.03 12.57
N PRO A 77 -23.09 4.75 13.71
CA PRO A 77 -22.18 5.86 13.90
C PRO A 77 -20.72 5.47 13.67
N ARG A 78 -19.87 6.45 13.32
CA ARG A 78 -18.47 6.22 12.95
C ARG A 78 -17.63 5.58 14.07
N GLU A 79 -17.95 5.94 15.31
CA GLU A 79 -17.28 5.42 16.52
C GLU A 79 -17.56 3.92 16.68
N GLU A 80 -18.82 3.51 16.61
CA GLU A 80 -19.24 2.10 16.66
C GLU A 80 -18.72 1.29 15.47
N LEU A 81 -18.65 1.91 14.28
CA LEU A 81 -18.14 1.27 13.07
C LEU A 81 -16.70 0.81 13.21
N THR A 82 -15.85 1.62 13.84
CA THR A 82 -14.42 1.30 13.99
C THR A 82 -14.24 0.03 14.82
N ALA A 83 -14.93 -0.04 15.98
CA ALA A 83 -14.89 -1.22 16.84
C ALA A 83 -15.47 -2.46 16.15
N ALA A 84 -16.59 -2.33 15.44
CA ALA A 84 -17.20 -3.43 14.69
C ALA A 84 -16.28 -3.96 13.58
N VAL A 85 -15.61 -3.07 12.84
CA VAL A 85 -14.65 -3.45 11.81
C VAL A 85 -13.45 -4.17 12.41
N GLU A 86 -12.87 -3.67 13.50
CA GLU A 86 -11.71 -4.30 14.14
C GLU A 86 -12.04 -5.72 14.65
N TRP A 87 -13.21 -5.88 15.28
CA TRP A 87 -13.66 -7.17 15.78
C TRP A 87 -13.86 -8.17 14.64
N GLU A 88 -14.61 -7.79 13.60
CA GLU A 88 -14.89 -8.66 12.45
C GLU A 88 -13.63 -8.95 11.63
N ALA A 89 -12.71 -7.98 11.52
CA ALA A 89 -11.43 -8.15 10.84
C ALA A 89 -10.54 -9.18 11.55
N ARG A 90 -10.45 -9.14 12.88
CA ARG A 90 -9.67 -10.12 13.65
C ARG A 90 -10.16 -11.55 13.42
N ASP A 91 -11.48 -11.74 13.48
CA ASP A 91 -12.11 -13.05 13.24
C ASP A 91 -11.89 -13.52 11.79
N ARG A 92 -12.26 -12.69 10.81
CA ARG A 92 -12.24 -13.11 9.40
C ARG A 92 -10.87 -13.17 8.76
N LEU A 93 -9.93 -12.35 9.20
CA LEU A 93 -8.55 -12.35 8.69
C LEU A 93 -7.61 -13.20 9.56
N GLN A 94 -8.13 -13.81 10.63
CA GLN A 94 -7.37 -14.72 11.50
C GLN A 94 -6.07 -14.06 11.97
N LEU A 95 -6.13 -12.79 12.37
CA LEU A 95 -4.95 -11.95 12.65
C LEU A 95 -4.15 -12.39 13.89
N GLY A 96 -4.57 -13.47 14.57
CA GLY A 96 -3.90 -14.02 15.73
C GLY A 96 -3.67 -12.98 16.84
N ASN A 97 -2.58 -13.15 17.59
CA ASN A 97 -2.08 -12.17 18.55
C ASN A 97 -1.00 -11.24 17.95
N ASP A 98 -0.82 -11.26 16.64
CA ASP A 98 0.17 -10.44 15.97
C ASP A 98 -0.25 -8.96 15.99
N GLN A 99 0.75 -8.06 16.01
CA GLN A 99 0.52 -6.62 15.92
C GLN A 99 0.09 -6.24 14.49
N ALA A 100 -1.20 -6.44 14.18
CA ALA A 100 -1.79 -6.06 12.91
C ALA A 100 -2.37 -4.64 12.98
N VAL A 101 -2.03 -3.81 11.99
CA VAL A 101 -2.67 -2.49 11.78
C VAL A 101 -3.88 -2.68 10.89
N VAL A 102 -5.08 -2.44 11.42
CA VAL A 102 -6.33 -2.54 10.66
C VAL A 102 -6.70 -1.16 10.10
N GLN A 103 -6.96 -1.09 8.80
CA GLN A 103 -7.51 0.09 8.13
C GLN A 103 -8.70 -0.33 7.28
N PHE A 104 -9.69 0.55 7.15
CA PHE A 104 -10.89 0.28 6.36
C PHE A 104 -11.30 1.49 5.52
N LEU A 105 -11.96 1.20 4.41
CA LEU A 105 -12.54 2.18 3.51
C LEU A 105 -14.03 1.88 3.36
N MET A 106 -14.87 2.89 3.57
CA MET A 106 -16.31 2.75 3.37
C MET A 106 -16.64 2.77 1.88
N LEU A 107 -17.08 1.63 1.36
CA LEU A 107 -17.56 1.51 -0.02
C LEU A 107 -19.04 1.90 -0.08
N VAL A 108 -19.33 3.20 -0.23
CA VAL A 108 -20.71 3.73 -0.31
C VAL A 108 -21.41 3.47 -1.65
N LYS A 109 -20.67 2.99 -2.67
CA LYS A 109 -21.22 2.55 -3.97
C LYS A 109 -20.78 1.12 -4.27
N CYS A 110 -21.69 0.16 -4.09
CA CYS A 110 -21.49 -1.21 -4.54
C CYS A 110 -21.69 -1.27 -6.06
N VAL A 111 -20.61 -1.20 -6.85
CA VAL A 111 -20.68 -1.47 -8.29
C VAL A 111 -20.88 -2.98 -8.47
N ARG A 112 -22.13 -3.39 -8.72
CA ARG A 112 -22.49 -4.79 -8.95
C ARG A 112 -22.09 -5.14 -10.39
N VAL A 113 -20.89 -5.70 -10.58
CA VAL A 113 -20.47 -6.26 -11.88
C VAL A 113 -21.20 -7.58 -12.08
N MET A 114 -22.35 -7.55 -12.78
CA MET A 114 -23.05 -8.77 -13.20
C MET A 114 -22.28 -9.40 -14.36
N LYS A 115 -21.66 -10.56 -14.15
CA LYS A 115 -21.17 -11.40 -15.25
C LYS A 115 -22.37 -11.93 -16.03
N SER A 116 -22.59 -11.42 -17.24
CA SER A 116 -23.48 -12.01 -18.22
C SER A 116 -22.84 -13.32 -18.71
N VAL A 117 -23.33 -14.45 -18.20
CA VAL A 117 -23.07 -15.76 -18.79
C VAL A 117 -23.98 -15.87 -20.01
N ARG A 118 -23.43 -15.70 -21.21
CA ARG A 118 -24.10 -16.16 -22.43
C ARG A 118 -23.90 -17.66 -22.52
N LYS A 119 -25.03 -18.38 -22.57
CA LYS A 119 -25.09 -19.80 -22.96
C LYS A 119 -24.70 -19.96 -24.42
#